data_AF-A0A5K1DMR1-F1
#
_entry.id   AF-A0A5K1DMR1-F1
#
_cell.length_a   1.000
_cell.length_b   1.000
_cell.length_c   1.000
_cell.angle_alpha   90.00
_cell.angle_beta   90.00
_cell.angle_gamma   90.00
#
_symmetry.space_group_name_H-M   'P 1'
#
loop_
_entity.id
_entity.type
_entity.pdbx_description
1 polymer ?
#
loop_
_entity_poly.entity_id
_entity_poly.type
_entity_poly.pdbx_seq_one_letter_code
_entity_poly.pdbx_strand_id
1 'polypeptide(L)'
;VLTCGHDNKGLFVGTAGLLGLGHGNLYFPSQVGRIFGRCFSYCLFDRQAGFTPSSTLIIGDAALLALGCGSVFTPMVVNPKLGTFYYVQLVAINVGGRCWSQRVNVAVSLPIETKGSLSTLAPSSPAWYRRRTSQ
;
A
#
# COMPACT_ATOMS: atom_id res chain seq x y z
N VAL A 1 -7.31 -10.86 -4.93
CA VAL A 1 -8.72 -11.18 -5.05
C VAL A 1 -9.21 -10.28 -6.15
N LEU A 2 -9.76 -10.86 -7.19
CA LEU A 2 -10.45 -10.16 -8.25
C LEU A 2 -11.91 -10.53 -8.06
N THR A 3 -12.78 -9.54 -7.88
CA THR A 3 -14.22 -9.79 -7.72
C THR A 3 -14.99 -9.23 -8.91
N CYS A 4 -16.18 -9.78 -9.13
CA CYS A 4 -17.16 -9.28 -10.09
C CYS A 4 -18.43 -8.91 -9.30
N GLY A 5 -19.11 -7.85 -9.71
CA GLY A 5 -20.36 -7.39 -9.10
C GLY A 5 -21.29 -6.80 -10.16
N HIS A 6 -22.59 -7.07 -10.03
CA HIS A 6 -23.61 -6.68 -11.00
C HIS A 6 -24.39 -5.43 -10.56
N ASP A 7 -24.85 -5.42 -9.30
CA ASP A 7 -25.68 -4.35 -8.72
C ASP A 7 -24.96 -3.60 -7.60
N ASN A 8 -23.78 -3.06 -7.89
CA ASN A 8 -22.96 -2.38 -6.89
C ASN A 8 -23.63 -1.07 -6.41
N LYS A 9 -23.72 -0.89 -5.09
CA LYS A 9 -24.32 0.30 -4.43
C LYS A 9 -23.28 1.04 -3.59
N GLY A 10 -23.63 2.24 -3.11
CA GLY A 10 -22.74 3.07 -2.30
C GLY A 10 -21.54 3.60 -3.09
N LEU A 11 -20.35 3.58 -2.50
CA LEU A 11 -19.11 4.12 -3.08
C LEU A 11 -18.62 3.41 -4.35
N PHE A 12 -19.21 2.27 -4.70
CA PHE A 12 -18.80 1.39 -5.80
C PHE A 12 -19.81 1.32 -6.95
N VAL A 13 -20.79 2.22 -6.99
CA VAL A 13 -21.74 2.32 -8.12
C VAL A 13 -20.99 2.53 -9.44
N GLY A 14 -21.41 1.83 -10.50
CA GLY A 14 -20.78 1.91 -11.82
C GLY A 14 -19.47 1.12 -11.98
N THR A 15 -19.00 0.41 -10.93
CA THR A 15 -17.88 -0.54 -11.06
C THR A 15 -18.38 -1.92 -11.48
N ALA A 16 -17.53 -2.71 -12.14
CA ALA A 16 -17.80 -4.13 -12.44
C ALA A 16 -17.31 -5.09 -11.33
N GLY A 17 -16.63 -4.58 -10.30
CA GLY A 17 -16.00 -5.38 -9.27
C GLY A 17 -14.86 -4.66 -8.54
N LEU A 18 -14.17 -5.38 -7.67
CA LEU A 18 -13.10 -4.85 -6.80
C LEU A 18 -11.79 -5.60 -7.00
N LEU A 19 -10.70 -4.83 -6.96
CA LEU A 19 -9.33 -5.32 -6.93
C LEU A 19 -8.80 -5.35 -5.49
N GLY A 20 -8.67 -6.54 -4.91
CA GLY A 20 -8.16 -6.74 -3.56
C GLY A 20 -6.62 -6.75 -3.51
N LEU A 21 -6.03 -5.73 -2.89
CA LEU A 21 -4.58 -5.54 -2.74
C LEU A 21 -4.00 -6.00 -1.39
N GLY A 22 -4.79 -6.66 -0.53
CA GLY A 22 -4.36 -7.15 0.78
C GLY A 22 -3.18 -8.14 0.75
N HIS A 23 -2.69 -8.48 1.93
CA HIS A 23 -1.65 -9.47 2.14
C HIS A 23 -2.24 -10.89 2.12
N GLY A 24 -1.54 -11.85 1.52
CA GLY A 24 -1.95 -13.27 1.50
C GLY A 24 -2.24 -13.82 0.11
N ASN A 25 -2.27 -15.15 0.00
CA ASN A 25 -2.15 -15.87 -1.28
C ASN A 25 -3.29 -15.60 -2.28
N LEU A 26 -4.50 -15.34 -1.79
CA LEU A 26 -5.66 -15.07 -2.64
C LEU A 26 -5.71 -13.61 -3.10
N TYR A 27 -4.88 -12.72 -2.57
CA TYR A 27 -4.85 -11.30 -2.95
C TYR A 27 -4.08 -11.07 -4.25
N PHE A 28 -4.44 -10.01 -4.98
CA PHE A 28 -3.96 -9.81 -6.34
C PHE A 28 -2.43 -9.72 -6.44
N PRO A 29 -1.72 -8.96 -5.56
CA PRO A 29 -0.26 -8.91 -5.58
C PRO A 29 0.40 -10.29 -5.41
N SER A 30 -0.21 -11.19 -4.64
CA SER A 30 0.28 -12.56 -4.46
C SER A 30 0.04 -13.43 -5.69
N GLN A 31 -1.13 -13.31 -6.31
CA GLN A 31 -1.50 -14.07 -7.52
C GLN A 31 -0.60 -13.75 -8.70
N VAL A 32 -0.32 -12.45 -8.93
CA VAL A 32 0.57 -12.01 -10.02
C VAL A 32 2.05 -11.95 -9.59
N GLY A 33 2.33 -12.25 -8.33
CA GLY A 33 3.63 -12.06 -7.71
C GLY A 33 4.75 -12.95 -8.23
N ARG A 34 4.41 -14.07 -8.90
CA ARG A 34 5.41 -14.91 -9.59
C ARG A 34 6.06 -14.16 -10.76
N ILE A 35 5.33 -13.25 -11.39
CA ILE A 35 5.78 -12.49 -12.56
C ILE A 35 6.25 -11.10 -12.13
N PHE A 36 5.54 -10.48 -11.18
CA PHE A 36 5.74 -9.09 -10.77
C PHE A 36 6.23 -8.93 -9.33
N GLY A 37 6.93 -9.89 -8.75
CA GLY A 37 7.69 -9.66 -7.50
C GLY A 37 6.88 -9.34 -6.23
N ARG A 38 5.57 -9.62 -6.17
CA ARG A 38 4.66 -9.36 -5.02
C ARG A 38 4.69 -7.91 -4.48
N CYS A 39 5.18 -6.94 -5.26
CA CYS A 39 5.32 -5.54 -4.82
C CYS A 39 4.36 -4.63 -5.59
N PHE A 40 3.94 -3.52 -4.98
CA PHE A 40 3.18 -2.46 -5.66
C PHE A 40 3.37 -1.10 -4.96
N SER A 41 3.15 -0.02 -5.71
CA SER A 41 3.14 1.35 -5.20
C SER A 41 1.88 2.07 -5.64
N TYR A 42 1.38 3.00 -4.82
CA TYR A 42 0.20 3.78 -5.14
C TYR A 42 0.38 5.25 -4.77
N CYS A 43 -0.04 6.14 -5.67
CA CYS A 43 -0.21 7.56 -5.42
C CYS A 43 -1.68 7.87 -5.50
N LEU A 44 -2.31 8.08 -4.35
CA LEU A 44 -3.72 8.41 -4.31
C LEU A 44 -3.88 9.92 -4.24
N PHE A 45 -4.72 10.46 -5.10
CA PHE A 45 -5.07 11.89 -5.11
C PHE A 45 -6.39 12.12 -4.39
N ASP A 46 -6.57 13.29 -3.76
CA ASP A 46 -7.82 13.66 -3.11
C ASP A 46 -9.01 13.78 -4.09
N ARG A 47 -10.01 12.93 -3.87
CA ARG A 47 -11.22 12.85 -4.71
C ARG A 47 -12.14 14.07 -4.55
N GLN A 48 -11.98 14.84 -3.47
CA GLN A 48 -12.73 16.06 -3.18
C GLN A 48 -11.98 17.34 -3.61
N ALA A 49 -10.73 17.22 -4.04
CA ALA A 49 -10.05 18.35 -4.65
C ALA A 49 -10.80 18.72 -5.93
N GLY A 50 -11.21 19.98 -6.08
CA GLY A 50 -12.10 20.46 -7.15
C GLY A 50 -11.55 20.40 -8.59
N PHE A 51 -10.61 19.51 -8.87
CA PHE A 51 -10.09 19.16 -10.19
C PHE A 51 -10.20 17.66 -10.41
N THR A 52 -9.93 17.16 -11.62
CA THR A 52 -10.01 15.72 -11.98
C THR A 52 -8.63 15.06 -12.13
N PRO A 53 -7.84 14.90 -11.05
CA PRO A 53 -6.57 14.23 -11.11
C PRO A 53 -6.73 12.70 -11.12
N SER A 54 -5.84 12.02 -11.85
CA SER A 54 -5.78 10.56 -11.83
C SER A 54 -4.87 10.07 -10.70
N SER A 55 -5.34 9.11 -9.92
CA SER A 55 -4.48 8.32 -9.04
C SER A 55 -3.70 7.27 -9.84
N THR A 56 -2.56 6.81 -9.33
CA THR A 56 -1.73 5.80 -10.01
C THR A 56 -1.49 4.60 -9.10
N LEU A 57 -1.55 3.39 -9.68
CA LEU A 57 -1.16 2.12 -9.06
C LEU A 57 -0.15 1.44 -9.99
N ILE A 58 1.03 1.12 -9.48
CA ILE A 58 2.10 0.45 -10.24
C ILE A 58 2.37 -0.90 -9.59
N ILE A 59 2.45 -1.94 -10.40
CA ILE A 59 2.63 -3.33 -9.95
C ILE A 59 4.02 -3.83 -10.36
N GLY A 60 4.70 -4.47 -9.43
CA GLY A 60 5.99 -5.12 -9.58
C GLY A 60 7.20 -4.23 -9.53
N ASP A 61 8.31 -4.65 -10.13
CA ASP A 61 9.61 -4.00 -9.99
C ASP A 61 9.59 -2.52 -10.39
N ALA A 62 8.74 -2.15 -11.36
CA ALA A 62 8.53 -0.75 -11.76
C ALA A 62 8.01 0.12 -10.59
N ALA A 63 7.30 -0.46 -9.63
CA ALA A 63 6.84 0.24 -8.43
C ALA A 63 8.01 0.76 -7.58
N LEU A 64 9.14 0.06 -7.59
CA LEU A 64 10.35 0.45 -6.87
C LEU A 64 11.13 1.53 -7.62
N LEU A 65 11.07 1.54 -8.96
CA LEU A 65 11.67 2.57 -9.79
C LEU A 65 10.91 3.89 -9.74
N ALA A 66 9.60 3.82 -9.49
CA ALA A 66 8.74 4.99 -9.33
C ALA A 66 8.96 5.72 -7.98
N LEU A 67 9.78 5.17 -7.08
CA LEU A 67 10.12 5.81 -5.82
C LEU A 67 11.13 6.93 -6.08
N GLY A 68 10.72 8.16 -5.78
CA GLY A 68 11.62 9.32 -5.89
C GLY A 68 12.75 9.30 -4.87
N CYS A 69 13.80 10.07 -5.16
CA CYS A 69 14.89 10.37 -4.22
C CYS A 69 14.31 10.98 -2.94
N GLY A 70 14.33 10.23 -1.84
CA GLY A 70 13.74 10.63 -0.55
C GLY A 70 12.71 9.66 0.01
N SER A 71 12.39 8.58 -0.70
CA SER A 71 11.52 7.52 -0.17
C SER A 71 12.17 6.81 1.02
N VAL A 72 11.41 6.63 2.10
CA VAL A 72 11.85 5.96 3.32
C VAL A 72 11.06 4.66 3.51
N PHE A 73 11.74 3.62 3.98
CA PHE A 73 11.16 2.31 4.19
C PHE A 73 11.11 1.94 5.66
N THR A 74 10.09 1.17 6.03
CA THR A 74 9.96 0.53 7.33
C THR A 74 9.64 -0.96 7.13
N PRO A 75 10.16 -1.87 7.96
CA PRO A 75 9.79 -3.28 7.90
C PRO A 75 8.29 -3.47 8.15
N MET A 76 7.67 -4.32 7.34
CA MET A 76 6.30 -4.77 7.61
C MET A 76 6.32 -5.91 8.62
N VAL A 77 5.32 -5.91 9.50
CA VAL A 77 5.09 -6.95 10.50
C VAL A 77 3.82 -7.73 10.16
N VAL A 78 3.74 -8.98 10.61
CA VAL A 78 2.58 -9.84 10.39
C VAL A 78 1.74 -9.90 11.66
N ASN A 79 0.43 -9.67 11.54
CA ASN A 79 -0.51 -9.90 12.62
C ASN A 79 -1.07 -11.33 12.52
N PRO A 80 -0.81 -12.22 13.49
CA PRO A 80 -1.28 -13.62 13.41
C PRO A 80 -2.81 -13.74 13.50
N LYS A 81 -3.50 -12.75 14.09
CA LYS A 81 -4.98 -12.75 14.19
C LYS A 81 -5.64 -12.27 12.91
N LEU A 82 -5.00 -11.34 12.18
CA LEU A 82 -5.54 -10.70 10.98
C LEU A 82 -4.44 -10.55 9.92
N GLY A 83 -4.00 -11.67 9.34
CA GLY A 83 -2.84 -11.71 8.44
C GLY A 83 -3.04 -11.07 7.07
N THR A 84 -4.23 -10.54 6.77
CA THR A 84 -4.61 -10.02 5.45
C THR A 84 -4.31 -8.54 5.24
N PHE A 85 -3.99 -7.81 6.31
CA PHE A 85 -3.59 -6.40 6.22
C PHE A 85 -2.07 -6.26 6.26
N TYR A 86 -1.57 -5.14 5.76
CA TYR A 86 -0.17 -4.76 5.91
C TYR A 86 -0.01 -4.02 7.23
N TYR A 87 0.86 -4.48 8.10
CA TYR A 87 1.13 -3.81 9.37
C TYR A 87 2.52 -3.21 9.39
N VAL A 88 2.63 -2.05 10.00
CA VAL A 88 3.92 -1.44 10.37
C VAL A 88 4.00 -1.32 11.88
N GLN A 89 5.20 -1.43 12.43
CA GLN A 89 5.40 -1.23 13.85
C GLN A 89 5.66 0.24 14.13
N LEU A 90 4.71 0.89 14.79
CA LEU A 90 4.88 2.22 15.35
C LEU A 90 5.59 2.08 16.69
N VAL A 91 6.63 2.89 16.91
CA VAL A 91 7.42 2.89 18.15
C VAL A 91 7.12 4.11 19.03
N ALA A 92 6.79 5.23 18.40
CA ALA A 92 6.46 6.47 19.08
C ALA A 92 5.71 7.43 18.15
N ILE A 93 5.00 8.39 18.75
CA ILE A 93 4.37 9.52 18.07
C ILE A 93 4.94 10.81 18.65
N ASN A 94 5.39 11.73 17.80
CA ASN A 94 5.85 13.05 18.22
C ASN A 94 4.86 14.12 17.77
N VAL A 95 4.33 14.89 18.71
CA VAL A 95 3.42 16.01 18.44
C VAL A 95 3.96 17.26 19.12
N GLY A 96 4.31 18.29 18.35
CA GLY A 96 4.80 19.56 18.89
C GLY A 96 6.06 19.43 19.77
N GLY A 97 6.96 18.49 19.44
CA GLY A 97 8.19 18.23 20.21
C GLY A 97 8.01 17.29 21.41
N ARG A 98 6.77 16.83 21.69
CA ARG A 98 6.48 15.86 22.76
C ARG A 98 6.37 14.46 22.17
N CYS A 99 7.24 13.57 22.64
CA CYS A 99 7.31 12.19 22.21
C CYS A 99 6.52 11.27 23.14
N TRP A 100 5.59 10.50 22.58
CA TRP A 100 4.82 9.47 23.25
C TRP A 100 5.28 8.10 22.73
N SER A 101 6.01 7.37 23.56
CA SER A 101 6.56 6.06 23.20
C SER A 101 5.55 4.97 23.48
N GLN A 102 5.07 4.31 22.42
CA GLN A 102 4.22 3.13 22.51
C GLN A 102 4.49 2.23 21.32
N ARG A 103 4.78 0.95 21.60
CA ARG A 103 4.95 -0.05 20.55
C ARG A 103 3.59 -0.65 20.18
N VAL A 104 3.10 -0.30 19.00
CA VAL A 104 1.85 -0.85 18.45
C VAL A 104 2.00 -1.19 16.99
N ASN A 105 1.36 -2.27 16.56
CA ASN A 105 1.30 -2.64 15.16
C ASN A 105 0.06 -1.99 14.54
N VAL A 106 0.25 -1.10 13.59
CA VAL A 106 -0.83 -0.35 12.94
C VAL A 106 -1.05 -0.93 11.55
N ALA A 107 -2.32 -1.21 11.22
CA ALA A 107 -2.69 -1.64 9.88
C ALA A 107 -2.65 -0.43 8.93
N VAL A 108 -1.97 -0.60 7.80
CA VAL A 108 -2.01 0.32 6.67
C VAL A 108 -3.17 -0.09 5.78
N SER A 109 -4.19 0.76 5.72
CA SER A 109 -5.34 0.58 4.85
C SER A 109 -5.23 1.54 3.67
N LEU A 110 -5.59 1.05 2.48
CA LEU A 110 -5.89 1.92 1.34
C LEU A 110 -7.23 2.60 1.61
N PRO A 111 -7.28 3.92 1.84
CA PRO A 111 -8.54 4.57 2.10
C PRO A 111 -9.35 4.66 0.80
N ILE A 112 -10.67 4.50 0.90
CA ILE A 112 -11.61 4.65 -0.23
C ILE A 112 -11.81 6.16 -0.56
N GLU A 113 -11.48 7.03 0.39
CA GLU A 113 -11.44 8.49 0.27
C GLU A 113 -10.07 9.01 0.68
N THR A 114 -9.42 9.75 -0.19
CA THR A 114 -8.00 10.07 -0.07
C THR A 114 -7.83 11.55 0.24
N LYS A 115 -6.93 11.89 1.15
CA LYS A 115 -6.17 13.15 1.09
C LYS A 115 -4.79 12.77 0.53
N GLY A 116 -4.34 13.47 -0.50
CA GLY A 116 -3.23 13.02 -1.35
C GLY A 116 -1.99 12.54 -0.57
N SER A 117 -1.61 11.28 -0.73
CA SER A 117 -0.37 10.72 -0.16
C SER A 117 0.13 9.55 -1.00
N LEU A 118 1.40 9.60 -1.40
CA LEU A 118 2.11 8.48 -2.06
C LEU A 118 2.53 7.48 -1.00
N SER A 119 2.16 6.21 -1.16
CA SER A 119 2.55 5.13 -0.26
C SER A 119 2.87 3.88 -1.05
N THR A 120 3.93 3.18 -0.64
CA THR A 120 4.40 1.96 -1.30
C THR A 120 4.44 0.84 -0.30
N LEU A 121 3.88 -0.31 -0.68
CA LEU A 121 3.86 -1.51 0.15
C LEU A 121 4.66 -2.60 -0.58
N ALA A 122 5.88 -2.83 -0.09
CA ALA A 122 6.78 -3.85 -0.62
C ALA A 122 7.00 -4.93 0.45
N PRO A 123 6.51 -6.17 0.28
CA PRO A 123 6.65 -7.25 1.27
C PRO A 123 8.10 -7.69 1.51
N SER A 124 9.06 -7.24 0.71
CA SER A 124 10.47 -7.51 0.91
C SER A 124 11.23 -6.25 1.33
N SER A 125 11.91 -6.38 2.47
CA SER A 125 12.84 -5.44 3.10
C SER A 125 13.77 -4.69 2.11
N PRO A 126 14.31 -3.52 2.51
CA PRO A 126 15.25 -2.72 1.69
C PRO A 126 16.55 -3.44 1.26
N ALA A 127 16.77 -4.68 1.69
CA ALA A 127 17.89 -5.53 1.25
C ALA A 127 17.87 -5.84 -0.26
N TRP A 128 16.70 -5.84 -0.90
CA TRP A 128 16.61 -5.97 -2.36
C TRP A 128 16.96 -4.64 -3.06
N TYR A 129 16.46 -3.51 -2.53
CA TYR A 129 16.80 -2.16 -3.03
C TYR A 129 18.30 -1.86 -2.91
N ARG A 130 18.89 -2.16 -1.75
CA ARG A 130 20.31 -1.89 -1.47
C ARG A 130 21.27 -2.73 -2.34
N ARG A 131 20.83 -3.86 -2.91
CA ARG A 131 21.64 -4.67 -3.83
C ARG A 131 21.67 -4.15 -5.27
N ARG A 132 20.66 -3.38 -5.72
CA ARG A 132 20.65 -2.79 -7.08
C ARG A 132 21.29 -1.42 -7.15
N THR A 133 21.35 -0.67 -6.05
CA THR A 133 22.06 0.63 -6.01
C THR A 133 23.58 0.50 -5.82
N SER A 134 24.11 -0.72 -5.82
CA SER A 134 25.56 -1.02 -5.75
C SER A 134 26.09 -1.70 -7.02
N GLN A 135 25.35 -1.61 -8.13
CA GLN A 135 25.81 -1.97 -9.48
C GLN A 135 25.66 -0.77 -10.39
#